data_AF-A0A8K0KMJ8-F1
#
_entry.id   AF-A0A8K0KMJ8-F1
#
_cell.length_a   1.000
_cell.length_b   1.000
_cell.length_c   1.000
_cell.angle_alpha   90.00
_cell.angle_beta   90.00
_cell.angle_gamma   90.00
#
_symmetry.space_group_name_H-M   'P 1'
#
loop_
_entity.id
_entity.type
_entity.pdbx_description
1 polymer ?
#
loop_
_entity_poly.entity_id
_entity_poly.type
_entity_poly.pdbx_seq_one_letter_code
_entity_poly.pdbx_strand_id
1 'polypeptide(L)'
;MVKYWAFQGTIRNLSPHLWRLSHLTVLYLNNNCLSRIPPDIGKLSNLQHLDLSNNKLRSLPSELGDLICLRVLSGSVPGKLKSVKKLRDGSVRNKSKNF
;
A
#
# COMPACT_ATOMS: atom_id res chain seq x y z
N MET A 1 -20.96 -0.18 4.78
CA MET A 1 -19.56 -0.34 4.28
C MET A 1 -18.73 0.81 4.84
N VAL A 2 -17.79 0.52 5.75
CA VAL A 2 -17.01 1.57 6.42
C VAL A 2 -15.86 2.00 5.50
N LYS A 3 -15.97 3.19 4.90
CA LYS A 3 -14.92 3.82 4.09
C LYS A 3 -14.06 4.67 5.03
N TYR A 4 -12.84 4.24 5.33
CA TYR A 4 -11.90 5.05 6.09
C TYR A 4 -11.16 5.99 5.13
N TRP A 5 -11.61 7.24 5.05
CA TRP A 5 -10.86 8.30 4.36
C TRP A 5 -9.85 8.89 5.35
N ALA A 6 -8.56 8.65 5.13
CA ALA A 6 -7.50 9.39 5.81
C ALA A 6 -7.28 10.75 5.13
N PHE A 7 -8.23 11.67 5.28
CA PHE A 7 -8.06 13.06 4.85
C PHE A 7 -7.42 13.87 5.99
N GLN A 8 -6.10 13.74 6.17
CA GLN A 8 -5.25 14.76 6.84
C GLN A 8 -3.78 14.37 6.66
N GLY A 9 -3.00 15.27 6.04
CA GLY A 9 -1.61 15.07 5.60
C GLY A 9 -0.55 14.93 6.71
N THR A 10 -0.86 14.23 7.80
CA THR A 10 0.00 14.13 8.98
C THR A 10 0.17 12.70 9.49
N ILE A 11 -0.38 11.67 8.82
CA ILE A 11 -0.21 10.30 9.29
C ILE A 11 1.24 9.87 9.09
N ARG A 12 1.96 9.75 10.21
CA ARG A 12 3.33 9.22 10.28
C ARG A 12 3.36 7.73 10.62
N ASN A 13 2.39 7.28 11.42
CA ASN A 13 2.27 5.91 11.90
C ASN A 13 0.83 5.42 11.70
N LEU A 14 0.69 4.17 11.28
CA LEU A 14 -0.60 3.49 11.13
C LEU A 14 -0.94 2.75 12.43
N SER A 15 -2.20 2.82 12.86
CA SER A 15 -2.65 2.08 14.06
C SER A 15 -2.58 0.56 13.80
N PRO A 16 -2.11 -0.24 14.77
CA PRO A 16 -2.06 -1.70 14.63
C PRO A 16 -3.41 -2.35 14.37
N HIS A 17 -4.50 -1.66 14.75
CA HIS A 17 -5.86 -2.15 14.56
C HIS A 17 -6.29 -2.21 13.09
N LEU A 18 -5.67 -1.41 12.22
CA LEU A 18 -5.96 -1.42 10.78
C LEU A 18 -5.70 -2.79 10.16
N TRP A 19 -4.72 -3.52 10.69
CA TRP A 19 -4.29 -4.84 10.20
C TRP A 19 -5.24 -5.98 10.58
N ARG A 20 -6.20 -5.71 11.47
CA ARG A 20 -7.26 -6.66 11.86
C ARG A 20 -8.49 -6.59 10.95
N LEU A 21 -8.52 -5.64 10.00
CA LEU A 21 -9.63 -5.48 9.06
C LEU A 21 -9.51 -6.50 7.92
N SER A 22 -9.73 -7.78 8.23
CA SER A 22 -9.61 -8.89 7.27
C SER A 22 -10.52 -8.74 6.03
N HIS A 23 -11.61 -7.99 6.14
CA HIS A 23 -12.54 -7.73 5.03
C HIS A 23 -12.20 -6.46 4.22
N LEU A 24 -11.10 -5.79 4.51
CA LEU A 24 -10.73 -4.56 3.82
C LEU A 24 -10.32 -4.89 2.38
N THR A 25 -11.01 -4.29 1.41
CA THR A 25 -10.74 -4.47 -0.02
C THR A 25 -10.01 -3.28 -0.64
N VAL A 26 -10.15 -2.09 -0.04
CA VAL A 26 -9.56 -0.85 -0.54
C VAL A 26 -8.95 -0.07 0.61
N LEU A 27 -7.68 0.32 0.46
CA LEU A 27 -6.93 1.10 1.43
C LEU A 27 -6.23 2.27 0.74
N TYR A 28 -6.68 3.49 1.07
CA TYR A 28 -6.08 4.74 0.59
C TYR A 28 -5.22 5.34 1.71
N LEU A 29 -3.91 5.35 1.49
CA LEU A 29 -2.91 5.98 2.37
C LEU A 29 -2.15 7.09 1.65
N ASN A 30 -2.62 7.52 0.48
CA ASN A 30 -1.98 8.54 -0.32
C ASN A 30 -1.92 9.89 0.39
N ASN A 31 -0.95 10.73 0.00
CA ASN A 31 -0.75 12.08 0.54
C ASN A 31 -0.51 12.12 2.06
N ASN A 32 0.30 11.19 2.57
CA ASN A 32 0.69 11.12 3.98
C ASN A 32 2.21 11.26 4.16
N CYS A 33 2.67 11.26 5.41
CA CYS A 33 4.10 11.34 5.75
C CYS A 33 4.66 9.98 6.20
N LEU A 34 4.10 8.87 5.69
CA LEU A 34 4.53 7.53 6.08
C LEU A 34 5.98 7.30 5.64
N SER A 35 6.82 6.85 6.56
CA SER A 35 8.23 6.50 6.29
C SER A 35 8.44 5.00 6.09
N ARG A 36 7.51 4.19 6.63
CA ARG A 36 7.49 2.73 6.53
C ARG A 36 6.04 2.22 6.55
N ILE A 37 5.83 1.03 6.01
CA ILE A 37 4.62 0.23 6.21
C ILE A 37 5.03 -0.98 7.08
N PRO A 38 4.31 -1.30 8.17
CA PRO A 38 4.63 -2.46 8.98
C PRO A 38 4.34 -3.77 8.24
N PRO A 39 5.02 -4.88 8.62
CA PRO A 39 4.83 -6.20 7.99
C PRO A 39 3.39 -6.72 8.13
N ASP A 40 2.64 -6.25 9.13
CA ASP A 40 1.24 -6.60 9.34
C ASP A 40 0.30 -6.25 8.16
N ILE A 41 0.75 -5.46 7.18
CA ILE A 41 0.05 -5.25 5.90
C ILE A 41 -0.34 -6.59 5.25
N GLY A 42 0.51 -7.63 5.38
CA GLY A 42 0.25 -8.97 4.82
C GLY A 42 -0.99 -9.67 5.38
N LYS A 43 -1.52 -9.22 6.53
CA LYS A 43 -2.77 -9.75 7.11
C LYS A 43 -4.01 -9.35 6.32
N LEU A 44 -3.92 -8.34 5.46
CA LEU A 44 -5.03 -7.85 4.65
C LEU A 44 -5.22 -8.70 3.38
N SER A 45 -5.45 -10.00 3.55
CA SER A 45 -5.50 -10.98 2.44
C SER A 45 -6.58 -10.68 1.38
N ASN A 46 -7.64 -9.95 1.74
CA ASN A 46 -8.72 -9.54 0.84
C ASN A 46 -8.48 -8.16 0.17
N LEU A 47 -7.34 -7.51 0.45
CA LEU A 47 -7.06 -6.19 -0.10
C LEU A 47 -6.82 -6.28 -1.60
N GLN A 48 -7.58 -5.49 -2.36
CA GLN A 48 -7.54 -5.45 -3.82
C GLN A 48 -6.90 -4.16 -4.34
N HIS A 49 -7.06 -3.06 -3.61
CA HIS A 49 -6.55 -1.75 -3.98
C HIS A 49 -5.79 -1.12 -2.82
N LEU A 50 -4.52 -0.77 -3.07
CA LEU A 50 -3.65 -0.09 -2.12
C LEU A 50 -3.02 1.14 -2.80
N ASP A 51 -3.29 2.32 -2.25
CA ASP A 51 -2.66 3.57 -2.71
C ASP A 51 -1.73 4.12 -1.63
N LEU A 52 -0.44 4.16 -1.96
CA LEU A 52 0.66 4.68 -1.15
C LEU A 52 1.28 5.94 -1.79
N SER A 53 0.67 6.50 -2.84
CA SER A 53 1.21 7.66 -3.55
C SER A 53 1.46 8.86 -2.64
N ASN A 54 2.46 9.67 -2.97
CA ASN A 54 2.79 10.87 -2.22
C ASN A 54 3.02 10.61 -0.72
N ASN A 55 3.84 9.60 -0.41
CA ASN A 55 4.39 9.32 0.92
C ASN A 55 5.92 9.45 0.92
N LYS A 56 6.55 9.36 2.10
CA LYS A 56 8.01 9.40 2.31
C LYS A 56 8.60 8.01 2.57
N LEU A 57 7.98 6.97 2.00
CA LEU A 57 8.38 5.59 2.21
C LEU A 57 9.83 5.40 1.72
N ARG A 58 10.63 4.63 2.48
CA ARG A 58 12.01 4.26 2.09
C ARG A 58 12.13 2.80 1.66
N SER A 59 11.20 1.98 2.09
CA SER A 59 11.10 0.56 1.77
C SER A 59 9.65 0.11 1.89
N LEU A 60 9.36 -1.02 1.25
CA LEU A 60 8.14 -1.79 1.49
C LEU A 60 8.50 -3.13 2.14
N PRO A 61 7.66 -3.64 3.06
CA PRO A 61 7.86 -4.95 3.68
C PRO A 61 7.71 -6.07 2.65
N SER A 62 8.40 -7.19 2.85
CA SER A 62 8.30 -8.40 2.01
C SER A 62 6.89 -9.00 2.02
N GLU A 63 6.19 -8.82 3.14
CA GLU A 63 4.83 -9.27 3.45
C GLU A 63 3.78 -8.61 2.55
N LEU A 64 4.16 -7.57 1.79
CA LEU A 64 3.32 -7.05 0.71
C LEU A 64 3.10 -8.10 -0.40
N GLY A 65 3.98 -9.10 -0.49
CA GLY A 65 3.80 -10.30 -1.33
C GLY A 65 2.72 -11.27 -0.84
N ASP A 66 2.29 -11.16 0.42
CA ASP A 66 1.23 -12.01 1.00
C ASP A 66 -0.17 -11.48 0.67
N LEU A 67 -0.26 -10.29 0.06
CA LEU A 67 -1.51 -9.71 -0.43
C LEU A 67 -1.98 -10.40 -1.73
N ILE A 68 -2.43 -11.65 -1.59
CA ILE A 68 -2.82 -12.53 -2.71
C ILE A 68 -3.94 -11.97 -3.58
N CYS A 69 -4.82 -11.12 -3.03
CA CYS A 69 -5.92 -10.49 -3.75
C CYS A 69 -5.58 -9.12 -4.34
N LEU A 70 -4.36 -8.61 -4.14
CA LEU A 70 -4.01 -7.26 -4.56
C LEU A 70 -3.95 -7.17 -6.08
N ARG A 71 -4.77 -6.28 -6.63
CA ARG A 71 -4.87 -6.01 -8.06
C ARG A 71 -4.17 -4.71 -8.43
N VAL A 72 -4.28 -3.70 -7.57
CA VAL A 72 -3.75 -2.35 -7.84
C VAL A 72 -2.91 -1.89 -6.67
N LEU A 73 -1.64 -1.59 -6.97
CA LEU A 73 -0.73 -0.89 -6.08
C LEU A 73 -0.28 0.41 -6.74
N SER A 74 -0.58 1.55 -6.10
CA SER A 74 -0.17 2.88 -6.58
C SER A 74 0.82 3.51 -5.61
N GLY A 75 1.85 4.20 -6.13
CA GLY A 75 2.82 4.96 -5.34
C GLY A 75 4.26 4.79 -5.79
N SER A 76 5.14 5.65 -5.26
CA SER A 76 6.59 5.50 -5.47
C SER A 76 7.07 4.33 -4.62
N VAL A 77 7.55 3.28 -5.28
CA VAL A 77 8.08 2.07 -4.67
C VAL A 77 9.58 2.24 -4.43
N PRO A 78 10.01 2.54 -3.20
CA PRO A 78 11.41 2.81 -2.90
C PRO A 78 12.09 1.48 -2.57
N GLY A 79 13.10 1.13 -3.37
CA GLY A 79 13.80 -0.17 -3.29
C GLY A 79 13.23 -1.21 -4.27
N LYS A 80 14.14 -2.02 -4.82
CA LYS A 80 13.86 -3.06 -5.84
C LYS A 80 12.64 -3.91 -5.48
N LEU A 81 11.50 -3.61 -6.07
CA LEU A 81 10.33 -4.48 -6.14
C LEU A 81 10.56 -5.64 -7.14
N LYS A 82 11.76 -6.22 -7.18
CA LYS A 82 12.09 -7.30 -8.14
C LYS A 82 11.36 -8.62 -7.85
N SER A 83 10.79 -8.78 -6.65
CA SER A 83 10.16 -10.03 -6.22
C SER A 83 8.63 -10.08 -6.36
N VAL A 84 7.95 -8.97 -6.66
CA VAL A 84 6.49 -8.95 -6.94
C VAL A 84 6.18 -9.01 -8.43
N LYS A 85 6.98 -9.78 -9.19
CA LYS A 85 6.61 -10.33 -10.51
C LYS A 85 5.27 -11.10 -10.52
N LYS A 86 4.56 -11.16 -9.39
CA LYS A 86 3.29 -11.84 -9.17
C LYS A 86 2.08 -10.91 -9.02
N LEU A 87 2.24 -9.58 -9.12
CA LEU A 87 1.11 -8.70 -9.42
C LEU A 87 0.77 -8.93 -10.90
N ARG A 88 -0.05 -9.96 -11.15
CA ARG A 88 -0.52 -10.39 -12.47
C ARG A 88 -1.07 -9.18 -13.26
N ASP A 89 -0.24 -8.68 -14.16
CA ASP A 89 -0.63 -8.14 -15.47
C ASP A 89 -1.58 -6.93 -15.55
N GLY A 90 -1.66 -6.08 -14.53
CA GLY A 90 -2.47 -4.87 -14.67
C GLY A 90 -2.15 -3.78 -13.66
N SER A 91 -1.58 -2.67 -14.14
CA SER A 91 -1.66 -1.39 -13.44
C SER A 91 -0.71 -1.16 -12.24
N VAL A 92 0.56 -1.56 -12.34
CA VAL A 92 1.62 -0.77 -11.66
C VAL A 92 1.88 0.46 -12.51
N ARG A 93 1.04 1.49 -12.34
CA ARG A 93 1.20 2.77 -13.06
C ARG A 93 2.32 3.56 -12.40
N ASN A 94 3.56 3.22 -12.73
CA ASN A 94 4.72 4.00 -12.34
C ASN A 94 4.68 5.34 -13.10
N LYS A 95 4.20 6.40 -12.47
CA LYS A 95 4.27 7.77 -13.01
C LYS A 95 5.65 8.44 -12.81
N SER A 96 6.72 7.68 -12.58
CA SER A 96 8.09 8.23 -12.62
C SER A 96 8.61 8.27 -14.06
N LYS A 97 7.95 9.05 -14.91
CA LYS A 97 8.50 9.70 -16.11
C LYS A 97 7.58 10.87 -16.45
N ASN A 98 7.91 12.04 -15.96
CA ASN A 98 7.62 13.30 -16.63
C ASN A 98 8.72 14.27 -16.16
N PHE A 99 9.44 14.75 -17.18
CA PHE A 99 10.60 15.63 -17.26
C PHE A 99 10.87 16.55 -16.07
#